data_AF-W6KV27-F1
#
_entry.id   AF-W6KV27-F1
#
_cell.length_a   1.000
_cell.length_b   1.000
_cell.length_c   1.000
_cell.angle_alpha   90.00
_cell.angle_beta   90.00
_cell.angle_gamma   90.00
#
_symmetry.space_group_name_H-M   'P 1'
#
loop_
_entity.id
_entity.type
_entity.pdbx_description
1 polymer ?
#
loop_
_entity_poly.entity_id
_entity_poly.type
_entity_poly.pdbx_seq_one_letter_code
_entity_poly.pdbx_strand_id
1 'polypeptide(L)'
;MRSLILSKHTAAVTADNTRKRFATSSEASLTKSTRARAITLAGYTFSPQNNIFLRALARTKGYATDVWVPLPTAQALRLVLRRHADPPVRITHANGDCLYYHNSQFRCSLEEMQRQWRHFTEAPQVMGSGGTKERLADAIPIQEEQLPLNTNGERFEHAAELQMIEYTRRHGYASRYWATPQEAGYLFQSPFRDPFLGVKEHGVEVANIFTSKPLLYYNVSGTTDPSKFTPEVCRRYDPYNFHLRFYRPITAIQLKRSAIEHDCVDQQQWITPERAKWWRVRLKSNVKPVVLIYKPGEVVQLVNVNMTENPKRLKEQSFVRCSFPMEDDELVFQTLVTKK
;
A
#
# COMPACT_ATOMS: atom_id res chain seq x y z
N MET A 1 -75.17 -35.21 15.23
CA MET A 1 -75.30 -36.67 15.07
C MET A 1 -74.10 -37.17 14.26
N ARG A 2 -73.56 -38.33 14.66
CA ARG A 2 -72.55 -39.17 13.99
C ARG A 2 -71.07 -38.80 14.18
N SER A 3 -70.47 -39.52 15.13
CA SER A 3 -69.07 -39.96 15.10
C SER A 3 -68.94 -41.20 14.19
N LEU A 4 -67.72 -41.75 14.11
CA LEU A 4 -67.23 -42.93 13.36
C LEU A 4 -66.62 -42.52 11.99
N ILE A 5 -65.46 -42.99 11.53
CA ILE A 5 -64.88 -44.35 11.56
C ILE A 5 -63.34 -44.31 11.43
N LEU A 6 -62.73 -45.28 12.10
CA LEU A 6 -61.39 -45.87 12.03
C LEU A 6 -60.62 -45.91 10.69
N SER A 7 -59.31 -45.69 10.79
CA SER A 7 -58.21 -46.63 10.50
C SER A 7 -58.40 -47.69 9.39
N LYS A 8 -57.66 -47.52 8.28
CA LYS A 8 -57.04 -48.58 7.44
C LYS A 8 -55.74 -47.99 6.84
N HIS A 9 -54.56 -48.40 7.30
CA HIS A 9 -53.72 -49.51 6.82
C HIS A 9 -52.86 -49.20 5.57
N THR A 10 -51.54 -49.32 5.80
CA THR A 10 -50.48 -49.85 4.91
C THR A 10 -50.07 -49.10 3.66
N ALA A 11 -48.94 -48.39 3.74
CA ALA A 11 -47.77 -48.57 2.85
C ALA A 11 -46.66 -47.56 3.18
N ALA A 12 -45.77 -47.88 4.12
CA ALA A 12 -44.53 -47.12 4.32
C ALA A 12 -43.43 -48.01 4.92
N VAL A 13 -43.14 -49.13 4.23
CA VAL A 13 -41.92 -49.92 4.42
C VAL A 13 -41.13 -49.85 3.12
N THR A 14 -40.53 -48.68 2.86
CA THR A 14 -39.34 -48.47 2.01
C THR A 14 -39.00 -46.98 1.98
N ALA A 15 -38.53 -46.43 3.10
CA ALA A 15 -37.82 -45.14 3.14
C ALA A 15 -37.00 -44.99 4.43
N ASP A 16 -36.41 -46.08 4.94
CA ASP A 16 -35.63 -46.07 6.19
C ASP A 16 -34.12 -46.26 5.96
N ASN A 17 -33.61 -45.70 4.85
CA ASN A 17 -32.17 -45.72 4.52
C ASN A 17 -31.60 -44.35 4.12
N THR A 18 -32.30 -43.25 4.39
CA THR A 18 -31.83 -41.90 4.06
C THR A 18 -31.72 -40.97 5.26
N ARG A 19 -31.75 -41.51 6.48
CA ARG A 19 -31.65 -40.74 7.72
C ARG A 19 -30.51 -41.23 8.64
N LYS A 20 -29.34 -41.50 8.04
CA LYS A 20 -28.08 -41.74 8.75
C LYS A 20 -26.85 -41.45 7.87
N ARG A 21 -26.79 -40.27 7.22
CA ARG A 21 -25.56 -39.75 6.57
C ARG A 21 -25.37 -38.22 6.62
N PHE A 22 -26.07 -37.53 7.52
CA PHE A 22 -25.86 -36.09 7.74
C PHE A 22 -25.77 -35.77 9.23
N ALA A 23 -24.80 -36.38 9.89
CA ALA A 23 -24.41 -36.01 11.25
C ALA A 23 -22.99 -36.54 11.53
N THR A 24 -22.00 -36.13 10.75
CA THR A 24 -20.56 -36.15 11.07
C THR A 24 -19.79 -35.55 9.90
N SER A 25 -19.49 -34.24 9.96
CA SER A 25 -18.29 -33.61 9.36
C SER A 25 -18.32 -32.07 9.36
N SER A 26 -19.37 -31.40 9.85
CA SER A 26 -19.44 -29.92 9.75
C SER A 26 -18.87 -29.12 10.93
N GLU A 27 -18.16 -29.75 11.87
CA GLU A 27 -17.57 -29.04 13.03
C GLU A 27 -16.05 -29.18 13.17
N ALA A 28 -15.38 -29.81 12.20
CA ALA A 28 -13.92 -29.94 12.19
C ALA A 28 -13.31 -29.47 10.86
N SER A 29 -13.49 -28.18 10.54
CA SER A 29 -12.61 -27.44 9.61
C SER A 29 -12.64 -25.91 9.85
N LEU A 30 -13.14 -25.46 11.02
CA LEU A 30 -12.84 -24.14 11.56
C LEU A 30 -11.50 -24.19 12.32
N THR A 31 -10.43 -24.55 11.63
CA THR A 31 -9.07 -24.42 12.16
C THR A 31 -8.26 -23.56 11.20
N LYS A 32 -8.03 -22.32 11.63
CA LYS A 32 -7.04 -21.35 11.14
C LYS A 32 -7.20 -20.91 9.67
N SER A 33 -8.18 -20.03 9.41
CA SER A 33 -8.00 -19.00 8.39
C SER A 33 -6.95 -18.00 8.90
N THR A 34 -5.68 -18.36 8.80
CA THR A 34 -4.59 -17.38 8.78
C THR A 34 -4.93 -16.43 7.63
N ARG A 35 -5.14 -15.14 7.92
CA ARG A 35 -5.58 -14.12 6.97
C ARG A 35 -4.68 -14.13 5.72
N ALA A 36 -5.02 -14.88 4.68
CA ALA A 36 -4.24 -14.96 3.47
C ALA A 36 -4.12 -13.55 2.87
N ARG A 37 -2.88 -13.05 2.75
CA ARG A 37 -2.57 -11.73 2.20
C ARG A 37 -2.32 -11.89 0.69
N ALA A 38 -2.76 -10.91 -0.09
CA ALA A 38 -2.29 -10.77 -1.46
C ALA A 38 -0.76 -10.60 -1.44
N ILE A 39 -0.09 -11.42 -2.23
CA ILE A 39 1.37 -11.42 -2.36
C ILE A 39 1.75 -11.43 -3.83
N THR A 40 2.96 -10.98 -4.13
CA THR A 40 3.54 -11.10 -5.45
C THR A 40 4.10 -12.52 -5.68
N LEU A 41 4.47 -12.86 -6.91
CA LEU A 41 5.18 -14.11 -7.22
C LEU A 41 6.45 -14.31 -6.36
N ALA A 42 7.13 -13.21 -6.04
CA ALA A 42 8.32 -13.18 -5.21
C ALA A 42 8.03 -13.18 -3.70
N GLY A 43 6.76 -13.30 -3.30
CA GLY A 43 6.33 -13.32 -1.90
C GLY A 43 6.12 -11.94 -1.27
N TYR A 44 6.39 -10.84 -1.99
CA TYR A 44 6.19 -9.48 -1.45
C TYR A 44 4.70 -9.18 -1.20
N THR A 45 4.37 -8.64 -0.03
CA THR A 45 3.00 -8.23 0.30
C THR A 45 2.65 -6.85 -0.27
N PHE A 46 1.37 -6.62 -0.54
CA PHE A 46 0.87 -5.30 -0.94
C PHE A 46 0.52 -4.41 0.27
N SER A 47 0.44 -3.09 0.05
CA SER A 47 -0.09 -2.15 1.05
C SER A 47 -1.50 -2.57 1.51
N PRO A 48 -1.94 -2.19 2.72
CA PRO A 48 -3.23 -2.63 3.25
C PRO A 48 -4.41 -2.37 2.29
N GLN A 49 -4.44 -1.20 1.63
CA GLN A 49 -5.48 -0.83 0.67
C GLN A 49 -5.42 -1.70 -0.59
N ASN A 50 -4.23 -1.87 -1.18
CA ASN A 50 -4.05 -2.68 -2.38
C ASN A 50 -4.31 -4.17 -2.09
N ASN A 51 -3.92 -4.64 -0.91
CA ASN A 51 -4.22 -5.98 -0.44
C ASN A 51 -5.73 -6.23 -0.32
N ILE A 52 -6.50 -5.28 0.25
CA ILE A 52 -7.97 -5.41 0.31
C ILE A 52 -8.57 -5.45 -1.10
N PHE A 53 -8.15 -4.52 -1.97
CA PHE A 53 -8.63 -4.42 -3.34
C PHE A 53 -8.34 -5.69 -4.16
N LEU A 54 -7.09 -6.15 -4.17
CA LEU A 54 -6.67 -7.33 -4.92
C LEU A 54 -7.37 -8.60 -4.42
N ARG A 55 -7.57 -8.74 -3.10
CA ARG A 55 -8.31 -9.88 -2.54
C ARG A 55 -9.80 -9.85 -2.91
N ALA A 56 -10.42 -8.67 -2.87
CA ALA A 56 -11.80 -8.53 -3.33
C ALA A 56 -11.90 -8.93 -4.81
N LEU A 57 -10.98 -8.45 -5.65
CA LEU A 57 -10.92 -8.79 -7.06
C LEU A 57 -10.71 -10.30 -7.30
N ALA A 58 -9.76 -10.93 -6.61
CA ALA A 58 -9.51 -12.36 -6.71
C ALA A 58 -10.76 -13.19 -6.39
N ARG A 59 -11.48 -12.82 -5.33
CA ARG A 59 -12.75 -13.48 -4.95
C ARG A 59 -13.83 -13.27 -6.01
N THR A 60 -14.02 -12.04 -6.49
CA THR A 60 -15.01 -11.74 -7.53
C THR A 60 -14.73 -12.49 -8.83
N LYS A 61 -13.45 -12.72 -9.14
CA LYS A 61 -13.00 -13.46 -10.33
C LYS A 61 -12.86 -14.98 -10.11
N GLY A 62 -13.17 -15.49 -8.91
CA GLY A 62 -13.10 -16.91 -8.59
C GLY A 62 -11.68 -17.49 -8.60
N TYR A 63 -10.67 -16.65 -8.32
CA TYR A 63 -9.28 -17.08 -8.28
C TYR A 63 -8.98 -17.86 -7.00
N ALA A 64 -8.25 -18.98 -7.14
CA ALA A 64 -7.99 -19.93 -6.05
C ALA A 64 -6.82 -19.54 -5.13
N THR A 65 -6.01 -18.57 -5.52
CA THR A 65 -4.84 -18.11 -4.76
C THR A 65 -4.88 -16.60 -4.58
N ASP A 66 -3.94 -16.08 -3.78
CA ASP A 66 -3.75 -14.65 -3.55
C ASP A 66 -2.44 -14.14 -4.19
N VAL A 67 -1.93 -14.84 -5.22
CA VAL A 67 -0.63 -14.54 -5.86
C VAL A 67 -0.79 -13.72 -7.14
N TRP A 68 -0.13 -12.58 -7.16
CA TRP A 68 -0.12 -11.62 -8.26
C TRP A 68 1.26 -11.50 -8.88
N VAL A 69 1.35 -11.48 -10.20
CA VAL A 69 2.59 -11.42 -10.96
C VAL A 69 2.69 -10.03 -11.58
N PRO A 70 3.73 -9.23 -11.24
CA PRO A 70 3.99 -7.98 -11.92
C PRO A 70 4.23 -8.21 -13.41
N LEU A 71 3.74 -7.31 -14.27
CA LEU A 71 3.96 -7.38 -15.72
C LEU A 71 5.46 -7.44 -16.08
N PRO A 72 6.36 -6.63 -15.48
CA PRO A 72 7.80 -6.75 -15.75
C PRO A 72 8.35 -8.14 -15.42
N THR A 73 7.91 -8.75 -14.32
CA THR A 73 8.31 -10.12 -13.94
C THR A 73 7.78 -11.14 -14.94
N ALA A 74 6.52 -11.01 -15.36
CA ALA A 74 5.93 -11.89 -16.36
C ALA A 74 6.68 -11.82 -17.70
N GLN A 75 7.10 -10.61 -18.10
CA GLN A 75 7.91 -10.39 -19.30
C GLN A 75 9.32 -10.99 -19.16
N ALA A 76 10.00 -10.75 -18.04
CA ALA A 76 11.34 -11.26 -17.77
C ALA A 76 11.39 -12.80 -17.77
N LEU A 77 10.39 -13.43 -17.15
CA LEU A 77 10.23 -14.89 -17.13
C LEU A 77 9.57 -15.46 -18.39
N ARG A 78 9.22 -14.61 -19.37
CA ARG A 78 8.52 -14.98 -20.62
C ARG A 78 7.26 -15.83 -20.38
N LEU A 79 6.49 -15.48 -19.34
CA LEU A 79 5.27 -16.20 -18.98
C LEU A 79 4.18 -15.99 -20.03
N VAL A 80 3.51 -17.08 -20.39
CA VAL A 80 2.48 -17.07 -21.43
C VAL A 80 1.08 -16.99 -20.81
N LEU A 81 0.29 -15.99 -21.22
CA LEU A 81 -1.10 -15.83 -20.81
C LEU A 81 -2.02 -16.91 -21.43
N ARG A 82 -3.12 -17.21 -20.73
CA ARG A 82 -4.21 -18.03 -21.27
C ARG A 82 -4.98 -17.24 -22.35
N ARG A 83 -5.61 -17.95 -23.30
CA ARG A 83 -6.30 -17.34 -24.46
C ARG A 83 -7.41 -16.35 -24.09
N HIS A 84 -7.99 -16.46 -22.90
CA HIS A 84 -9.06 -15.60 -22.40
C HIS A 84 -8.70 -14.95 -21.06
N ALA A 85 -7.43 -14.59 -20.87
CA ALA A 85 -7.01 -13.87 -19.69
C ALA A 85 -7.62 -12.45 -19.69
N ASP A 86 -8.25 -12.07 -18.57
CA ASP A 86 -8.67 -10.69 -18.34
C ASP A 86 -7.48 -9.71 -18.46
N PRO A 87 -7.73 -8.42 -18.77
CA PRO A 87 -6.69 -7.40 -18.72
C PRO A 87 -6.00 -7.33 -17.34
N PRO A 88 -4.73 -6.91 -17.28
CA PRO A 88 -4.03 -6.79 -16.01
C PRO A 88 -4.64 -5.68 -15.17
N VAL A 89 -4.58 -5.85 -13.85
CA VAL A 89 -5.02 -4.82 -12.91
C VAL A 89 -3.90 -3.81 -12.69
N ARG A 90 -4.25 -2.53 -12.70
CA ARG A 90 -3.31 -1.46 -12.40
C ARG A 90 -3.31 -1.15 -10.91
N ILE A 91 -2.13 -1.18 -10.31
CA ILE A 91 -1.91 -0.79 -8.92
C ILE A 91 -0.96 0.40 -8.90
N THR A 92 -1.40 1.49 -8.28
CA THR A 92 -0.59 2.71 -8.13
C THR A 92 0.27 2.61 -6.86
N HIS A 93 1.58 2.49 -7.06
CA HIS A 93 2.61 2.57 -6.02
C HIS A 93 3.21 3.99 -5.97
N ALA A 94 3.91 4.33 -4.89
CA ALA A 94 4.62 5.61 -4.83
C ALA A 94 5.72 5.72 -5.91
N ASN A 95 6.30 4.58 -6.30
CA ASN A 95 7.30 4.46 -7.36
C ASN A 95 6.67 4.26 -8.76
N GLY A 96 5.36 4.50 -8.92
CA GLY A 96 4.65 4.45 -10.20
C GLY A 96 3.51 3.42 -10.26
N ASP A 97 2.80 3.44 -11.39
CA ASP A 97 1.78 2.43 -11.70
C ASP A 97 2.46 1.13 -12.14
N CYS A 98 2.11 0.01 -11.51
CA CYS A 98 2.50 -1.31 -11.97
C CYS A 98 1.26 -2.12 -12.33
N LEU A 99 1.34 -2.83 -13.47
CA LEU A 99 0.30 -3.74 -13.94
C LEU A 99 0.57 -5.13 -13.36
N TYR A 100 -0.48 -5.78 -12.89
CA TYR A 100 -0.42 -7.12 -12.31
C TYR A 100 -1.41 -8.05 -12.99
N TYR A 101 -0.96 -9.27 -13.26
CA TYR A 101 -1.82 -10.40 -13.57
C TYR A 101 -1.90 -11.30 -12.36
N HIS A 102 -3.06 -11.89 -12.11
CA HIS A 102 -3.16 -12.99 -11.17
C HIS A 102 -2.48 -14.24 -11.75
N ASN A 103 -1.83 -15.07 -10.92
CA ASN A 103 -1.09 -16.25 -11.40
C ASN A 103 -1.96 -17.21 -12.25
N SER A 104 -3.25 -17.35 -11.94
CA SER A 104 -4.18 -18.21 -12.68
C SER A 104 -4.41 -17.79 -14.13
N GLN A 105 -4.04 -16.55 -14.49
CA GLN A 105 -4.17 -16.02 -15.85
C GLN A 105 -3.08 -16.53 -16.80
N PHE A 106 -2.03 -17.16 -16.27
CA PHE A 106 -0.96 -17.75 -17.06
C PHE A 106 -1.18 -19.25 -17.30
N ARG A 107 -0.49 -19.79 -18.32
CA ARG A 107 -0.55 -21.22 -18.68
C ARG A 107 0.23 -22.11 -17.72
N CYS A 108 1.35 -21.62 -17.18
CA CYS A 108 2.17 -22.37 -16.23
C CYS A 108 1.55 -22.39 -14.83
N SER A 109 1.92 -23.38 -14.02
CA SER A 109 1.47 -23.48 -12.63
C SER A 109 2.20 -22.48 -11.73
N LEU A 110 1.65 -22.19 -10.56
CA LEU A 110 2.31 -21.33 -9.56
C LEU A 110 3.69 -21.88 -9.17
N GLU A 111 3.79 -23.19 -8.96
CA GLU A 111 5.04 -23.86 -8.58
C GLU A 111 6.12 -23.69 -9.66
N GLU A 112 5.73 -23.81 -10.94
CA GLU A 112 6.62 -23.62 -12.07
C GLU A 112 7.09 -22.16 -12.18
N MET A 113 6.18 -21.18 -11.99
CA MET A 113 6.56 -19.77 -11.95
C MET A 113 7.53 -19.46 -10.80
N GLN A 114 7.30 -20.03 -9.61
CA GLN A 114 8.18 -19.85 -8.45
C GLN A 114 9.56 -20.50 -8.68
N ARG A 115 9.61 -21.63 -9.38
CA ARG A 115 10.86 -22.28 -9.79
C ARG A 115 11.64 -21.41 -10.79
N GLN A 116 10.97 -20.91 -11.82
CA GLN A 116 11.57 -20.01 -12.81
C GLN A 116 12.04 -18.70 -12.18
N TRP A 117 11.27 -18.15 -11.25
CA TRP A 117 11.65 -16.96 -10.48
C TRP A 117 12.93 -17.21 -9.67
N ARG A 118 12.99 -18.32 -8.92
CA ARG A 118 14.21 -18.71 -8.17
C ARG A 118 15.42 -18.84 -9.08
N HIS A 119 15.30 -19.56 -10.20
CA HIS A 119 16.39 -19.66 -11.17
C HIS A 119 16.81 -18.31 -11.77
N PHE A 120 15.86 -17.42 -12.03
CA PHE A 120 16.14 -16.08 -12.53
C PHE A 120 16.87 -15.20 -11.51
N THR A 121 16.54 -15.31 -10.23
CA THR A 121 17.16 -14.53 -9.15
C THR A 121 18.47 -15.14 -8.63
N GLU A 122 18.63 -16.46 -8.72
CA GLU A 122 19.81 -17.20 -8.26
C GLU A 122 20.83 -17.46 -9.37
N ALA A 123 20.48 -17.20 -10.64
CA ALA A 123 21.45 -17.23 -11.72
C ALA A 123 22.56 -16.19 -11.42
N PRO A 124 23.82 -16.61 -11.29
CA PRO A 124 24.89 -15.68 -10.98
C PRO A 124 24.95 -14.64 -12.11
N GLN A 125 24.93 -13.36 -11.73
CA GLN A 125 25.37 -12.26 -12.59
C GLN A 125 26.87 -12.46 -12.87
N VAL A 126 27.18 -13.42 -13.74
CA VAL A 126 28.50 -13.60 -14.33
C VAL A 126 28.59 -12.53 -15.40
N MET A 127 29.13 -11.37 -15.02
CA MET A 127 29.95 -10.45 -15.82
C MET A 127 30.01 -9.12 -15.06
N GLY A 128 31.00 -8.99 -14.17
CA GLY A 128 31.24 -7.72 -13.49
C GLY A 128 32.14 -7.82 -12.27
N SER A 129 33.45 -7.69 -12.51
CA SER A 129 34.52 -7.37 -11.54
C SER A 129 34.82 -8.34 -10.40
N GLY A 130 36.04 -8.86 -10.43
CA GLY A 130 36.67 -9.54 -9.32
C GLY A 130 36.75 -8.63 -8.08
N GLY A 131 36.12 -9.10 -7.03
CA GLY A 131 36.22 -8.63 -5.67
C GLY A 131 35.86 -9.83 -4.81
N THR A 132 36.75 -10.16 -3.89
CA THR A 132 36.82 -11.35 -3.05
C THR A 132 35.43 -11.90 -2.65
N LYS A 133 35.12 -13.12 -3.09
CA LYS A 133 33.97 -13.90 -2.63
C LYS A 133 34.17 -14.29 -1.17
N GLU A 134 33.80 -13.41 -0.25
CA GLU A 134 33.34 -13.86 1.06
C GLU A 134 31.88 -14.29 0.96
N ARG A 135 31.65 -15.51 1.45
CA ARG A 135 30.43 -16.27 1.29
C ARG A 135 29.28 -15.58 2.03
N LEU A 136 28.31 -15.06 1.29
CA LEU A 136 26.94 -14.77 1.74
C LEU A 136 26.15 -16.07 2.07
N ALA A 137 26.82 -17.10 2.59
CA ALA A 137 26.23 -18.40 2.89
C ALA A 137 25.79 -18.55 4.36
N ASP A 138 26.16 -17.61 5.23
CA ASP A 138 25.58 -17.50 6.57
C ASP A 138 24.43 -16.50 6.55
N ALA A 139 23.43 -16.78 5.71
CA ALA A 139 22.19 -16.03 5.70
C ALA A 139 21.39 -16.37 6.96
N ILE A 140 21.73 -15.70 8.07
CA ILE A 140 20.80 -15.51 9.18
C ILE A 140 19.48 -15.05 8.55
N PRO A 141 18.34 -15.73 8.79
CA PRO A 141 17.07 -15.32 8.23
C PRO A 141 16.82 -13.86 8.63
N ILE A 142 16.88 -12.97 7.64
CA ILE A 142 16.60 -11.55 7.86
C ILE A 142 15.13 -11.48 8.23
N GLN A 143 14.86 -11.16 9.49
CA GLN A 143 13.49 -11.01 9.97
C GLN A 143 12.81 -9.88 9.18
N GLU A 144 11.52 -10.03 8.87
CA GLU A 144 10.77 -9.06 8.04
C GLU A 144 10.82 -7.64 8.62
N GLU A 145 10.99 -7.56 9.94
CA GLU A 145 11.16 -6.36 10.74
C GLU A 145 12.48 -5.61 10.49
N GLN A 146 13.48 -6.28 9.92
CA GLN A 146 14.81 -5.72 9.64
C GLN A 146 14.96 -5.22 8.20
N LEU A 147 13.96 -5.43 7.36
CA LEU A 147 14.07 -5.09 5.94
C LEU A 147 13.94 -3.57 5.72
N PRO A 148 14.83 -2.97 4.90
CA PRO A 148 14.82 -1.55 4.58
C PRO A 148 13.49 -1.05 4.03
N LEU A 149 13.03 0.11 4.52
CA LEU A 149 11.81 0.79 4.11
C LEU A 149 12.09 2.25 3.76
N ASN A 150 11.38 2.80 2.77
CA ASN A 150 11.37 4.23 2.52
C ASN A 150 10.51 4.98 3.56
N THR A 151 10.43 6.31 3.46
CA THR A 151 9.63 7.12 4.39
C THR A 151 8.10 6.97 4.23
N ASN A 152 7.65 6.16 3.26
CA ASN A 152 6.26 5.73 3.11
C ASN A 152 6.01 4.32 3.68
N GLY A 153 7.00 3.69 4.29
CA GLY A 153 6.89 2.33 4.83
C GLY A 153 6.84 1.27 3.72
N GLU A 154 7.34 1.60 2.52
CA GLU A 154 7.37 0.71 1.37
C GLU A 154 8.79 0.15 1.16
N ARG A 155 8.87 -1.04 0.58
CA ARG A 155 10.12 -1.73 0.28
C ARG A 155 10.80 -1.13 -0.95
N PHE A 156 12.12 -1.26 -1.00
CA PHE A 156 12.91 -0.89 -2.17
C PHE A 156 12.97 -2.01 -3.20
N GLU A 157 13.44 -1.69 -4.40
CA GLU A 157 13.81 -2.72 -5.37
C GLU A 157 14.92 -3.60 -4.81
N HIS A 158 14.89 -4.89 -5.18
CA HIS A 158 15.76 -5.91 -4.58
C HIS A 158 17.25 -5.54 -4.61
N ALA A 159 17.73 -4.98 -5.72
CA ALA A 159 19.13 -4.58 -5.87
C ALA A 159 19.55 -3.48 -4.87
N ALA A 160 18.70 -2.46 -4.68
CA ALA A 160 18.95 -1.40 -3.70
C ALA A 160 18.81 -1.93 -2.26
N GLU A 161 17.83 -2.80 -2.02
CA GLU A 161 17.61 -3.40 -0.71
C GLU A 161 18.83 -4.20 -0.23
N LEU A 162 19.44 -5.00 -1.10
CA LEU A 162 20.67 -5.74 -0.78
C LEU A 162 21.82 -4.81 -0.38
N GLN A 163 21.98 -3.68 -1.08
CA GLN A 163 22.98 -2.66 -0.74
C GLN A 163 22.70 -2.02 0.63
N MET A 164 21.43 -1.73 0.93
CA MET A 164 21.02 -1.16 2.23
C MET A 164 21.21 -2.14 3.40
N ILE A 165 20.94 -3.43 3.17
CA ILE A 165 21.20 -4.50 4.15
C ILE A 165 22.70 -4.61 4.41
N GLU A 166 23.50 -4.62 3.34
CA GLU A 166 24.95 -4.69 3.44
C GLU A 166 25.53 -3.48 4.18
N TYR A 167 25.03 -2.27 3.89
CA TYR A 167 25.35 -1.07 4.66
C TYR A 167 25.05 -1.25 6.14
N THR A 168 23.85 -1.73 6.47
CA THR A 168 23.38 -1.93 7.85
C THR A 168 24.29 -2.90 8.60
N ARG A 169 24.71 -3.99 7.94
CA ARG A 169 25.63 -4.98 8.51
C ARG A 169 26.99 -4.38 8.83
N ARG A 170 27.55 -3.57 7.92
CA ARG A 170 28.86 -2.93 8.11
C ARG A 170 28.89 -1.92 9.25
N HIS A 171 27.78 -1.21 9.48
CA HIS A 171 27.74 -0.08 10.41
C HIS A 171 27.11 -0.41 11.77
N GLY A 172 26.52 -1.61 11.94
CA GLY A 172 26.09 -2.16 13.24
C GLY A 172 24.90 -1.48 13.94
N TYR A 173 24.53 -0.26 13.52
CA TYR A 173 23.38 0.49 14.04
C TYR A 173 22.71 1.25 12.89
N ALA A 174 21.69 0.65 12.28
CA ALA A 174 20.93 1.31 11.22
C ALA A 174 19.44 1.16 11.49
N SER A 175 18.72 2.28 11.38
CA SER A 175 17.27 2.25 11.33
C SER A 175 16.83 1.44 10.11
N ARG A 176 15.67 0.79 10.18
CA ARG A 176 15.10 0.18 8.97
C ARG A 176 14.64 1.22 7.96
N TYR A 177 14.47 2.48 8.37
CA TYR A 177 13.99 3.54 7.50
C TYR A 177 15.13 4.24 6.78
N TRP A 178 14.87 4.55 5.51
CA TRP A 178 15.78 5.23 4.60
C TRP A 178 15.04 6.40 3.96
N ALA A 179 15.73 7.53 3.81
CA ALA A 179 15.15 8.76 3.30
C ALA A 179 16.10 9.45 2.33
N THR A 180 15.54 10.19 1.38
CA THR A 180 16.28 11.22 0.65
C THR A 180 16.54 12.43 1.55
N PRO A 181 17.57 13.25 1.28
CA PRO A 181 17.82 14.48 2.04
C PRO A 181 16.62 15.44 2.05
N GLN A 182 15.91 15.51 0.93
CA GLN A 182 14.73 16.35 0.78
C GLN A 182 13.58 15.86 1.66
N GLU A 183 13.30 14.55 1.70
CA GLU A 183 12.25 14.01 2.58
C GLU A 183 12.59 14.26 4.05
N ALA A 184 13.82 13.94 4.46
CA ALA A 184 14.25 14.10 5.85
C ALA A 184 14.16 15.56 6.32
N GLY A 185 14.65 16.51 5.50
CA GLY A 185 14.60 17.93 5.81
C GLY A 185 13.20 18.54 5.72
N TYR A 186 12.43 18.21 4.68
CA TYR A 186 11.14 18.86 4.44
C TYR A 186 9.98 18.22 5.20
N LEU A 187 9.84 16.89 5.16
CA LEU A 187 8.69 16.18 5.76
C LEU A 187 8.86 16.02 7.27
N PHE A 188 10.03 15.58 7.70
CA PHE A 188 10.29 15.21 9.10
C PHE A 188 10.97 16.34 9.89
N GLN A 189 11.40 17.42 9.23
CA GLN A 189 12.18 18.50 9.85
C GLN A 189 13.37 17.93 10.64
N SER A 190 14.04 16.94 10.05
CA SER A 190 15.20 16.24 10.61
C SER A 190 16.20 16.02 9.48
N PRO A 191 16.92 17.06 9.03
CA PRO A 191 17.89 16.93 7.96
C PRO A 191 19.03 15.97 8.35
N PHE A 192 19.69 15.40 7.35
CA PHE A 192 20.96 14.70 7.52
C PHE A 192 22.04 15.66 8.00
N ARG A 193 22.98 15.16 8.80
CA ARG A 193 24.16 15.92 9.21
C ARG A 193 25.09 16.05 7.99
N ASP A 194 25.68 17.23 7.77
CA ASP A 194 26.51 17.51 6.58
C ASP A 194 27.60 16.46 6.27
N PRO A 195 28.30 15.85 7.24
CA PRO A 195 29.30 14.81 6.97
C PRO A 195 28.74 13.54 6.32
N PHE A 196 27.43 13.30 6.44
CA PHE A 196 26.76 12.14 5.85
C PHE A 196 26.39 12.35 4.38
N LEU A 197 26.30 13.61 3.93
CA LEU A 197 25.84 13.97 2.59
C LEU A 197 27.04 14.10 1.64
N GLY A 198 26.98 13.44 0.49
CA GLY A 198 28.03 13.51 -0.54
C GLY A 198 29.10 12.41 -0.45
N VAL A 199 29.12 11.63 0.63
CA VAL A 199 29.91 10.39 0.70
C VAL A 199 29.13 9.28 0.00
N LYS A 200 29.60 8.85 -1.18
CA LYS A 200 28.94 7.79 -1.99
C LYS A 200 28.69 6.51 -1.20
N GLU A 201 29.56 6.19 -0.25
CA GLU A 201 29.50 4.96 0.56
C GLU A 201 28.36 4.96 1.58
N HIS A 202 27.71 6.11 1.82
CA HIS A 202 26.59 6.24 2.75
C HIS A 202 25.22 6.33 2.05
N GLY A 203 25.23 6.53 0.73
CA GLY A 203 24.02 6.62 -0.08
C GLY A 203 23.82 5.38 -0.92
N VAL A 204 22.58 4.90 -1.00
CA VAL A 204 22.17 3.86 -1.94
C VAL A 204 21.37 4.50 -3.06
N GLU A 205 21.80 4.25 -4.29
CA GLU A 205 21.12 4.72 -5.49
C GLU A 205 19.88 3.85 -5.75
N VAL A 206 18.74 4.52 -5.92
CA VAL A 206 17.46 3.92 -6.27
C VAL A 206 17.00 4.53 -7.59
N ALA A 207 16.57 3.68 -8.53
CA ALA A 207 16.08 4.13 -9.82
C ALA A 207 14.92 5.13 -9.64
N ASN A 208 15.00 6.24 -10.38
CA ASN A 208 13.94 7.25 -10.39
C ASN A 208 13.13 7.09 -11.68
N ILE A 209 11.83 6.85 -11.56
CA ILE A 209 10.96 6.70 -12.73
C ILE A 209 10.57 8.03 -13.37
N PHE A 210 10.75 9.16 -12.66
CA PHE A 210 10.35 10.49 -13.12
C PHE A 210 11.49 11.28 -13.74
N THR A 211 12.74 10.90 -13.46
CA THR A 211 13.91 11.59 -13.99
C THR A 211 14.99 10.58 -14.36
N SER A 212 15.88 10.93 -15.28
CA SER A 212 17.03 10.09 -15.65
C SER A 212 18.09 9.96 -14.56
N LYS A 213 17.96 10.71 -13.45
CA LYS A 213 18.93 10.69 -12.35
C LYS A 213 18.39 9.83 -11.21
N PRO A 214 19.18 8.86 -10.70
CA PRO A 214 18.77 8.06 -9.55
C PRO A 214 18.58 8.95 -8.32
N LEU A 215 17.70 8.51 -7.43
CA LEU A 215 17.56 9.10 -6.09
C LEU A 215 18.59 8.46 -5.17
N LEU A 216 19.24 9.26 -4.33
CA LEU A 216 20.10 8.75 -3.27
C LEU A 216 19.32 8.69 -1.96
N TYR A 217 19.24 7.49 -1.40
CA TYR A 217 18.67 7.22 -0.09
C TYR A 217 19.78 7.00 0.93
N TYR A 218 19.61 7.58 2.11
CA TYR A 218 20.52 7.44 3.24
C TYR A 218 19.77 6.88 4.44
N ASN A 219 20.48 6.14 5.30
CA ASN A 219 19.87 5.59 6.50
C ASN A 219 19.52 6.70 7.48
N VAL A 220 18.27 6.77 7.95
CA VAL A 220 17.80 7.90 8.77
C VAL A 220 18.53 8.03 10.11
N SER A 221 19.29 7.02 10.56
CA SER A 221 20.20 7.14 11.70
C SER A 221 21.24 8.28 11.53
N GLY A 222 21.55 8.68 10.30
CA GLY A 222 22.42 9.83 9.99
C GLY A 222 21.76 11.21 10.11
N THR A 223 20.49 11.28 10.50
CA THR A 223 19.77 12.55 10.67
C THR A 223 20.10 13.26 11.98
N THR A 224 19.69 14.52 12.08
CA THR A 224 19.80 15.32 13.31
C THR A 224 18.97 14.72 14.44
N ASP A 225 17.78 14.21 14.13
CA ASP A 225 16.89 13.51 15.05
C ASP A 225 16.29 12.23 14.39
N PRO A 226 16.94 11.06 14.58
CA PRO A 226 16.44 9.80 14.05
C PRO A 226 15.14 9.31 14.70
N SER A 227 14.80 9.80 15.90
CA SER A 227 13.61 9.35 16.64
C SER A 227 12.29 9.72 15.95
N LYS A 228 12.33 10.71 15.05
CA LYS A 228 11.17 11.12 14.23
C LYS A 228 10.79 10.11 13.15
N PHE A 229 11.58 9.08 12.91
CA PHE A 229 11.31 8.10 11.86
C PHE A 229 10.73 6.83 12.49
N THR A 230 9.45 6.87 12.83
CA THR A 230 8.73 5.76 13.47
C THR A 230 7.76 5.09 12.50
N PRO A 231 7.28 3.85 12.78
CA PRO A 231 6.25 3.20 11.97
C PRO A 231 4.96 4.01 11.79
N GLU A 232 4.62 4.86 12.76
CA GLU A 232 3.42 5.69 12.76
C GLU A 232 3.50 6.79 11.70
N VAL A 233 4.68 7.37 11.47
CA VAL A 233 4.88 8.51 10.54
C VAL A 233 5.54 8.09 9.22
N CYS A 234 6.38 7.06 9.24
CA CYS A 234 6.98 6.44 8.05
C CYS A 234 5.99 5.49 7.37
N ARG A 235 4.86 6.04 6.93
CA ARG A 235 3.79 5.32 6.27
C ARG A 235 3.26 6.10 5.08
N ARG A 236 2.63 5.38 4.16
CA ARG A 236 1.94 5.97 3.01
C ARG A 236 0.80 6.86 3.51
N TYR A 237 0.76 8.08 2.98
CA TYR A 237 -0.23 9.08 3.32
C TYR A 237 -0.98 9.49 2.05
N ASP A 238 -2.21 8.99 1.90
CA ASP A 238 -3.08 9.30 0.76
C ASP A 238 -4.23 10.20 1.25
N PRO A 239 -4.01 11.51 1.42
CA PRO A 239 -5.03 12.41 1.92
C PRO A 239 -6.14 12.59 0.88
N TYR A 240 -7.36 12.76 1.37
CA TYR A 240 -8.55 12.97 0.56
C TYR A 240 -9.41 14.12 1.10
N ASN A 241 -10.14 14.76 0.21
CA ASN A 241 -11.00 15.89 0.52
C ASN A 241 -12.35 15.43 1.11
N PHE A 242 -13.22 16.38 1.46
CA PHE A 242 -14.57 16.09 1.96
C PHE A 242 -15.40 15.19 1.01
N HIS A 243 -15.15 15.27 -0.30
CA HIS A 243 -15.82 14.46 -1.33
C HIS A 243 -15.13 13.11 -1.59
N LEU A 244 -14.24 12.67 -0.70
CA LEU A 244 -13.48 11.42 -0.81
C LEU A 244 -12.58 11.35 -2.05
N ARG A 245 -12.22 12.50 -2.63
CA ARG A 245 -11.26 12.59 -3.74
C ARG A 245 -9.86 12.77 -3.19
N PHE A 246 -8.93 11.93 -3.65
CA PHE A 246 -7.53 12.04 -3.26
C PHE A 246 -6.89 13.30 -3.83
N TYR A 247 -6.03 13.92 -3.04
CA TYR A 247 -5.23 15.05 -3.50
C TYR A 247 -4.10 14.61 -4.44
N ARG A 248 -3.64 15.53 -5.28
CA ARG A 248 -2.47 15.31 -6.14
C ARG A 248 -1.22 15.05 -5.29
N PRO A 249 -0.22 14.30 -5.79
CA PRO A 249 0.97 13.93 -5.02
C PRO A 249 1.70 15.12 -4.37
N ILE A 250 1.86 16.24 -5.09
CA ILE A 250 2.53 17.42 -4.55
C ILE A 250 1.78 18.03 -3.35
N THR A 251 0.44 18.07 -3.42
CA THR A 251 -0.39 18.50 -2.31
C THR A 251 -0.32 17.48 -1.17
N ALA A 252 -0.38 16.19 -1.48
CA ALA A 252 -0.29 15.13 -0.47
C ALA A 252 1.00 15.20 0.35
N ILE A 253 2.14 15.57 -0.25
CA ILE A 253 3.41 15.81 0.44
C ILE A 253 3.29 16.95 1.47
N GLN A 254 2.68 18.07 1.08
CA GLN A 254 2.47 19.22 1.98
C GLN A 254 1.51 18.86 3.13
N LEU A 255 0.45 18.12 2.83
CA LEU A 255 -0.50 17.64 3.82
C LEU A 255 0.13 16.59 4.76
N LYS A 256 0.97 15.68 4.25
CA LYS A 256 1.71 14.71 5.07
C LYS A 256 2.60 15.41 6.08
N ARG A 257 3.35 16.43 5.65
CA ARG A 257 4.20 17.24 6.54
C ARG A 257 3.38 17.83 7.70
N SER A 258 2.27 18.49 7.38
CA SER A 258 1.41 19.10 8.42
C SER A 258 0.75 18.04 9.32
N ALA A 259 0.41 16.87 8.78
CA ALA A 259 -0.10 15.76 9.58
C ALA A 259 0.95 15.19 10.55
N ILE A 260 2.23 15.14 10.15
CA ILE A 260 3.35 14.76 11.03
C ILE A 260 3.52 15.80 12.14
N GLU A 261 3.54 17.09 11.80
CA GLU A 261 3.71 18.20 12.75
C GLU A 261 2.62 18.26 13.83
N HIS A 262 1.43 17.75 13.53
CA HIS A 262 0.27 17.78 14.43
C HIS A 262 -0.17 16.39 14.91
N ASP A 263 0.69 15.38 14.75
CA ASP A 263 0.47 14.00 15.22
C ASP A 263 -0.89 13.42 14.79
N CYS A 264 -1.20 13.55 13.50
CA CYS A 264 -2.46 13.07 12.92
C CYS A 264 -2.28 12.39 11.55
N VAL A 265 -1.13 11.74 11.33
CA VAL A 265 -0.81 11.01 10.08
C VAL A 265 -1.74 9.82 9.84
N ASP A 266 -2.35 9.27 10.89
CA ASP A 266 -3.37 8.23 10.82
C ASP A 266 -4.69 8.73 10.20
N GLN A 267 -4.89 10.05 10.12
CA GLN A 267 -6.06 10.66 9.53
C GLN A 267 -5.77 11.28 8.18
N GLN A 268 -6.55 10.87 7.19
CA GLN A 268 -6.34 11.24 5.80
C GLN A 268 -7.36 12.26 5.29
N GLN A 269 -8.41 12.58 6.05
CA GLN A 269 -9.44 13.52 5.61
C GLN A 269 -9.07 14.97 5.88
N TRP A 270 -9.14 15.79 4.83
CA TRP A 270 -8.92 17.24 4.90
C TRP A 270 -10.15 18.00 4.41
N ILE A 271 -10.37 19.17 5.03
CA ILE A 271 -11.49 20.06 4.73
C ILE A 271 -11.02 21.51 4.75
N THR A 272 -11.82 22.40 4.18
CA THR A 272 -11.61 23.84 4.32
C THR A 272 -12.10 24.34 5.68
N PRO A 273 -11.48 25.40 6.25
CA PRO A 273 -12.00 26.07 7.46
C PRO A 273 -13.46 26.52 7.31
N GLU A 274 -13.85 26.99 6.12
CA GLU A 274 -15.22 27.41 5.80
C GLU A 274 -16.20 26.26 5.98
N ARG A 275 -15.83 25.06 5.51
CA ARG A 275 -16.65 23.86 5.68
C ARG A 275 -16.75 23.43 7.14
N ALA A 276 -15.65 23.51 7.90
CA ALA A 276 -15.70 23.26 9.34
C ALA A 276 -16.70 24.22 10.03
N LYS A 277 -16.64 25.51 9.68
CA LYS A 277 -17.52 26.56 10.19
C LYS A 277 -19.00 26.31 9.84
N TRP A 278 -19.30 25.88 8.61
CA TRP A 278 -20.66 25.52 8.19
C TRP A 278 -21.26 24.42 9.06
N TRP A 279 -20.45 23.42 9.42
CA TRP A 279 -20.85 22.36 10.35
C TRP A 279 -20.76 22.76 11.82
N ARG A 280 -20.55 24.06 12.12
CA ARG A 280 -20.40 24.62 13.47
C ARG A 280 -19.28 23.93 14.26
N VAL A 281 -18.20 23.56 13.57
CA VAL A 281 -16.99 22.99 14.16
C VAL A 281 -15.87 24.03 14.04
N ARG A 282 -15.23 24.33 15.16
CA ARG A 282 -14.06 25.24 15.20
C ARG A 282 -12.76 24.45 15.08
N LEU A 283 -11.70 25.16 14.68
CA LEU A 283 -10.34 24.62 14.71
C LEU A 283 -9.82 24.62 16.15
N LYS A 284 -8.97 23.65 16.51
CA LYS A 284 -8.28 23.66 17.80
C LYS A 284 -7.37 24.90 17.91
N SER A 285 -7.14 25.36 19.13
CA SER A 285 -6.15 26.42 19.40
C SER A 285 -4.77 26.01 18.86
N ASN A 286 -4.06 26.94 18.22
CA ASN A 286 -2.71 26.77 17.62
C ASN A 286 -2.64 25.97 16.31
N VAL A 287 -3.78 25.58 15.72
CA VAL A 287 -3.77 24.96 14.39
C VAL A 287 -3.59 26.03 13.32
N LYS A 288 -2.61 25.83 12.44
CA LYS A 288 -2.41 26.64 11.23
C LYS A 288 -2.87 25.84 10.01
N PRO A 289 -3.89 26.31 9.26
CA PRO A 289 -4.29 25.66 8.02
C PRO A 289 -3.12 25.60 7.03
N VAL A 290 -3.03 24.51 6.29
CA VAL A 290 -2.11 24.41 5.15
C VAL A 290 -2.64 25.31 4.05
N VAL A 291 -1.82 26.27 3.62
CA VAL A 291 -2.16 27.21 2.56
C VAL A 291 -1.61 26.68 1.23
N LEU A 292 -2.51 26.41 0.30
CA LEU A 292 -2.20 25.98 -1.06
C LEU A 292 -2.46 27.11 -2.04
N ILE A 293 -1.49 27.37 -2.92
CA ILE A 293 -1.60 28.38 -3.99
C ILE A 293 -1.64 27.63 -5.32
N TYR A 294 -2.76 27.69 -6.02
CA TYR A 294 -2.94 26.98 -7.30
C TYR A 294 -2.67 27.88 -8.51
N LYS A 295 -3.11 29.15 -8.42
CA LYS A 295 -2.91 30.21 -9.43
C LYS A 295 -2.75 31.56 -8.74
N PRO A 296 -2.26 32.61 -9.43
CA PRO A 296 -2.32 33.97 -8.91
C PRO A 296 -3.75 34.30 -8.45
N GLY A 297 -3.92 34.57 -7.15
CA GLY A 297 -5.21 34.89 -6.54
C GLY A 297 -6.06 33.70 -6.05
N GLU A 298 -5.73 32.45 -6.43
CA GLU A 298 -6.45 31.25 -5.97
C GLU A 298 -5.71 30.61 -4.78
N VAL A 299 -6.16 30.96 -3.57
CA VAL A 299 -5.63 30.45 -2.29
C VAL A 299 -6.66 29.54 -1.64
N VAL A 300 -6.26 28.31 -1.34
CA VAL A 300 -7.10 27.33 -0.62
C VAL A 300 -6.44 27.01 0.71
N GLN A 301 -7.21 27.08 1.80
CA GLN A 301 -6.77 26.65 3.12
C GLN A 301 -7.35 25.28 3.43
N LEU A 302 -6.51 24.37 3.92
CA LEU A 302 -6.92 23.03 4.30
C LEU A 302 -6.51 22.72 5.74
N VAL A 303 -7.39 22.00 6.43
CA VAL A 303 -7.16 21.52 7.80
C VAL A 303 -7.51 20.03 7.84
N ASN A 304 -6.72 19.25 8.57
CA ASN A 304 -7.08 17.85 8.83
C ASN A 304 -8.26 17.83 9.79
N VAL A 305 -9.25 16.95 9.58
CA VAL A 305 -10.42 16.87 10.46
C VAL A 305 -10.07 16.68 11.94
N ASN A 306 -8.95 16.01 12.27
CA ASN A 306 -8.49 15.82 13.65
C ASN A 306 -7.87 17.07 14.29
N MET A 307 -7.62 18.12 13.51
CA MET A 307 -7.19 19.44 13.98
C MET A 307 -8.39 20.33 14.38
N THR A 308 -9.59 19.76 14.41
CA THR A 308 -10.83 20.46 14.81
C THR A 308 -11.28 20.06 16.21
N GLU A 309 -12.12 20.89 16.85
CA GLU A 309 -12.67 20.62 18.19
C GLU A 309 -13.61 19.40 18.21
N ASN A 310 -14.23 19.05 17.08
CA ASN A 310 -15.13 17.91 16.98
C ASN A 310 -14.96 17.13 15.66
N PRO A 311 -13.91 16.29 15.55
CA PRO A 311 -13.61 15.54 14.34
C PRO A 311 -14.71 14.53 13.97
N LYS A 312 -15.39 13.94 14.97
CA LYS A 312 -16.44 12.92 14.75
C LYS A 312 -17.60 13.49 13.94
N ARG A 313 -18.05 14.69 14.31
CA ARG A 313 -19.14 15.40 13.63
C ARG A 313 -18.84 15.61 12.14
N LEU A 314 -17.59 15.90 11.78
CA LEU A 314 -17.21 16.10 10.38
C LEU A 314 -17.11 14.78 9.61
N LYS A 315 -16.59 13.73 10.24
CA LYS A 315 -16.46 12.39 9.64
C LYS A 315 -17.82 11.78 9.30
N GLU A 316 -18.80 11.90 10.19
CA GLU A 316 -20.17 11.42 9.99
C GLU A 316 -20.88 12.11 8.81
N GLN A 317 -20.59 13.39 8.57
CA GLN A 317 -21.22 14.18 7.51
C GLN A 317 -20.61 13.95 6.13
N SER A 318 -19.40 13.39 6.04
CA SER A 318 -18.76 13.00 4.76
C SER A 318 -19.56 11.94 3.98
N PHE A 319 -20.46 11.22 4.66
CA PHE A 319 -21.32 10.20 4.06
C PHE A 319 -22.69 10.74 3.63
N VAL A 320 -23.04 11.97 4.04
CA VAL A 320 -24.27 12.63 3.63
C VAL A 320 -23.99 13.33 2.31
N ARG A 321 -24.63 12.88 1.22
CA ARG A 321 -24.64 13.61 -0.06
C ARG A 321 -25.32 14.96 0.17
N CYS A 322 -24.56 15.97 0.58
CA CYS A 322 -25.03 17.33 0.50
C CYS A 322 -25.02 17.75 -0.97
N SER A 323 -26.21 17.93 -1.52
CA SER A 323 -26.47 18.66 -2.76
C SER A 323 -26.16 20.14 -2.53
N PHE A 324 -24.87 20.49 -2.53
CA PHE A 324 -24.44 21.88 -2.65
C PHE A 324 -24.13 22.20 -4.12
N PRO A 325 -24.30 23.46 -4.54
CA PRO A 325 -23.80 23.91 -5.83
C PRO A 325 -22.31 23.60 -5.91
N MET A 326 -21.90 23.03 -7.04
CA MET A 326 -20.52 22.65 -7.31
C MET A 326 -19.63 23.91 -7.39
N GLU A 327 -19.10 24.39 -6.27
CA GLU A 327 -18.01 25.37 -6.29
C GLU A 327 -16.63 24.74 -6.03
N ASP A 328 -16.58 23.51 -5.50
CA ASP A 328 -15.33 22.92 -5.03
C ASP A 328 -14.55 22.10 -6.07
N ASP A 329 -15.11 21.83 -7.25
CA ASP A 329 -14.52 20.86 -8.19
C ASP A 329 -14.67 21.18 -9.70
N GLU A 330 -15.41 22.20 -10.14
CA GLU A 330 -15.41 22.56 -11.57
C GLU A 330 -14.09 23.21 -12.03
N LEU A 331 -13.35 23.84 -11.11
CA LEU A 331 -12.00 24.35 -11.41
C LEU A 331 -10.94 23.24 -11.58
N VAL A 332 -11.25 22.00 -11.20
CA VAL A 332 -10.31 20.86 -11.27
C VAL A 332 -10.60 19.95 -12.46
N PHE A 333 -11.84 19.93 -12.99
CA PHE A 333 -12.24 19.01 -14.07
C PHE A 333 -12.40 19.63 -15.46
N GLN A 334 -12.52 20.95 -15.61
CA GLN A 334 -12.81 21.54 -16.93
C GLN A 334 -11.59 21.92 -17.80
N THR A 335 -10.34 21.77 -17.36
CA THR A 335 -9.18 22.32 -18.13
C THR A 335 -8.42 21.33 -19.03
N LEU A 336 -9.02 20.22 -19.47
CA LEU A 336 -8.39 19.36 -20.50
C LEU A 336 -9.31 18.92 -21.64
N VAL A 337 -10.48 19.54 -21.81
CA VAL A 337 -11.27 19.42 -23.05
C VAL A 337 -11.65 20.82 -23.52
N THR A 338 -10.65 21.61 -23.89
CA THR A 338 -10.73 22.76 -24.83
C THR A 338 -9.37 23.45 -24.86
N LYS A 339 -8.43 22.84 -25.61
CA LYS A 339 -7.32 23.49 -26.36
C LYS A 339 -6.30 22.44 -26.80
N LYS A 340 -6.68 21.60 -27.76
CA LYS A 340 -6.17 21.61 -29.14
C LYS A 340 -6.86 20.50 -29.92
#